data_AF-A0A1Y1XFA3-F1
#
_entry.id   AF-A0A1Y1XFA3-F1
#
_cell.length_a   1.000
_cell.length_b   1.000
_cell.length_c   1.000
_cell.angle_alpha   90.00
_cell.angle_beta   90.00
_cell.angle_gamma   90.00
#
_symmetry.space_group_name_H-M   'P 1'
#
loop_
_entity.id
_entity.type
_entity.pdbx_description
1 polymer ?
#
loop_
_entity_poly.entity_id
_entity_poly.type
_entity_poly.pdbx_seq_one_letter_code
_entity_poly.pdbx_strand_id
1 'polypeptide(L)'
;MILSIYIILLFFLLSLTNSKVTKTVENENELKSALSSSENELTIKINTKIILNSDIVIDKKFEKLSFIGTSVDTSYIQFSNLTHQIYFKESVQEIEIFYISIFGNIRFENNVDISIDEVNLYGSIDSNFESKSNLIEISNFNYYPSSIYRDNCINLEGNVLLEDSFIYGNSFCQNRLLNYNGLDTYTITIVNTKISGEYECSCVNINNGLNVSIKDSLFEKAYASSSTDGGLYGHALVYVDNFRAENLINYNSNGCAFSLTEDASLYLKGYGIDGLFVYTFESNDNYVSSSNVYLNDLYQLGPNASGSFFWFNDNVTADFKNVTLTNSGGFNAQ
;
A
#
# COMPACT_ATOMS: atom_id res chain seq x y z
N MET A 1 32.78 -43.26 -12.32
CA MET A 1 33.77 -42.18 -12.12
C MET A 1 33.75 -41.16 -13.26
N ILE A 2 33.91 -41.56 -14.53
CA ILE A 2 33.87 -40.62 -15.68
C ILE A 2 32.51 -39.91 -15.81
N LEU A 3 31.39 -40.65 -15.71
CA LEU A 3 30.04 -40.06 -15.78
C LEU A 3 29.79 -39.01 -14.67
N SER A 4 30.31 -39.27 -13.47
CA SER A 4 30.22 -38.39 -12.30
C SER A 4 30.96 -37.07 -12.52
N ILE A 5 32.11 -37.11 -13.22
CA ILE A 5 32.89 -35.91 -13.57
C ILE A 5 32.12 -35.05 -14.58
N TYR A 6 31.45 -35.65 -15.58
CA TYR A 6 30.65 -34.91 -16.56
C TYR A 6 29.43 -34.22 -15.94
N ILE A 7 28.75 -34.86 -14.98
CA ILE A 7 27.61 -34.26 -14.27
C ILE A 7 28.06 -33.06 -13.42
N ILE A 8 29.19 -33.19 -12.72
CA ILE A 8 29.77 -32.09 -11.93
C ILE A 8 30.20 -30.94 -12.84
N LEU A 9 30.83 -31.24 -13.99
CA LEU A 9 31.24 -30.23 -14.95
C LEU A 9 30.02 -29.51 -15.56
N LEU A 10 28.93 -30.24 -15.85
CA LEU A 10 27.69 -29.67 -16.35
C LEU A 10 27.03 -28.75 -15.32
N PHE A 11 26.93 -29.17 -14.05
CA PHE A 11 26.42 -28.32 -12.96
C PHE A 11 27.29 -27.09 -12.74
N PHE A 12 28.62 -27.23 -12.83
CA PHE A 12 29.55 -26.12 -12.71
C PHE A 12 29.38 -25.13 -13.88
N LEU A 13 29.26 -25.63 -15.11
CA LEU A 13 28.99 -24.82 -16.30
C LEU A 13 27.62 -24.12 -16.23
N LEU A 14 26.59 -24.78 -15.71
CA LEU A 14 25.27 -24.18 -15.47
C LEU A 14 25.28 -23.14 -14.34
N SER A 15 26.12 -23.32 -13.31
CA SER A 15 26.28 -22.31 -12.26
C SER A 15 27.04 -21.07 -12.73
N LEU A 16 27.91 -21.23 -13.74
CA LEU A 16 28.62 -20.12 -14.38
C LEU A 16 27.73 -19.30 -15.33
N THR A 17 26.61 -19.86 -15.80
CA THR A 17 25.69 -19.14 -16.72
C THR A 17 24.72 -18.20 -16.03
N ASN A 18 24.62 -18.25 -14.69
CA ASN A 18 23.75 -17.36 -13.91
C ASN A 18 24.57 -16.30 -13.15
N SER A 19 25.53 -15.66 -13.83
CA SER A 19 26.29 -14.58 -13.20
C SER A 19 25.45 -13.31 -13.17
N LYS A 20 24.93 -12.96 -12.00
CA LYS A 20 24.29 -11.68 -11.73
C LYS A 20 25.19 -10.52 -12.18
N VAL A 21 24.80 -9.81 -13.23
CA VAL A 21 25.59 -8.68 -13.75
C VAL A 21 25.28 -7.44 -12.94
N THR A 22 26.32 -6.76 -12.46
CA THR A 22 26.18 -5.49 -11.73
C THR A 22 26.76 -4.35 -12.57
N LYS A 23 25.97 -3.29 -12.77
CA LYS A 23 26.40 -2.05 -13.42
C LYS A 23 26.19 -0.87 -12.47
N THR A 24 27.23 -0.09 -12.23
CA THR A 24 27.09 1.20 -11.53
C THR A 24 26.76 2.26 -12.56
N VAL A 25 25.79 3.12 -12.27
CA VAL A 25 25.34 4.18 -13.16
C VAL A 25 25.31 5.51 -12.41
N GLU A 26 25.78 6.57 -13.07
CA GLU A 26 25.90 7.91 -12.47
C GLU A 26 25.01 8.95 -13.16
N ASN A 27 24.39 8.59 -14.29
CA ASN A 27 23.53 9.49 -15.07
C ASN A 27 22.48 8.73 -15.90
N GLU A 28 21.55 9.49 -16.50
CA GLU A 28 20.44 8.96 -17.29
C GLU A 28 20.90 8.09 -18.48
N ASN A 29 21.98 8.48 -19.17
CA ASN A 29 22.46 7.75 -20.35
C ASN A 29 23.04 6.39 -19.96
N GLU A 30 23.79 6.34 -18.86
CA GLU A 30 24.30 5.09 -18.30
C GLU A 30 23.18 4.19 -17.81
N LEU A 31 22.16 4.74 -17.15
CA LEU A 31 20.98 3.99 -16.75
C LEU A 31 20.28 3.37 -17.97
N LYS A 32 19.98 4.17 -19.00
CA LYS A 32 19.36 3.69 -20.24
C LYS A 32 20.20 2.63 -20.94
N SER A 33 21.53 2.81 -20.95
CA SER A 33 22.48 1.84 -21.51
C SER A 33 22.52 0.54 -20.70
N ALA A 34 22.42 0.62 -19.37
CA ALA A 34 22.35 -0.55 -18.49
C ALA A 34 21.06 -1.34 -18.75
N LEU A 35 19.90 -0.67 -18.80
CA LEU A 35 18.60 -1.27 -19.08
C LEU A 35 18.50 -1.87 -20.49
N SER A 36 19.36 -1.44 -21.42
CA SER A 36 19.46 -2.04 -22.75
C SER A 36 20.27 -3.36 -22.78
N SER A 37 20.87 -3.79 -21.67
CA SER A 37 21.73 -4.99 -21.59
C SER A 37 21.00 -6.27 -21.94
N SER A 38 21.67 -7.26 -22.52
CA SER A 38 21.11 -8.59 -22.87
C SER A 38 21.06 -9.58 -21.70
N GLU A 39 21.32 -9.14 -20.49
CA GLU A 39 21.38 -10.00 -19.31
C GLU A 39 19.97 -10.37 -18.84
N ASN A 40 19.79 -11.61 -18.39
CA ASN A 40 18.52 -12.02 -17.77
C ASN A 40 18.36 -11.43 -16.36
N GLU A 41 19.47 -11.36 -15.61
CA GLU A 41 19.52 -10.77 -14.28
C GLU A 41 20.46 -9.56 -14.26
N LEU A 42 19.95 -8.41 -13.85
CA LEU A 42 20.71 -7.17 -13.81
C LEU A 42 20.53 -6.45 -12.47
N THR A 43 21.64 -6.05 -11.86
CA THR A 43 21.67 -5.10 -10.76
C THR A 43 22.26 -3.77 -11.20
N ILE A 44 21.49 -2.72 -11.01
CA ILE A 44 21.85 -1.34 -11.28
C ILE A 44 22.18 -0.69 -9.93
N LYS A 45 23.46 -0.35 -9.73
CA LYS A 45 23.93 0.38 -8.55
C LYS A 45 23.86 1.88 -8.80
N ILE A 46 23.18 2.59 -7.89
CA ILE A 46 22.97 4.04 -7.96
C ILE A 46 23.56 4.64 -6.69
N ASN A 47 24.75 5.22 -6.78
CA ASN A 47 25.44 5.75 -5.60
C ASN A 47 25.34 7.27 -5.49
N THR A 48 24.71 7.90 -6.47
CA THR A 48 24.60 9.35 -6.62
C THR A 48 23.20 9.72 -7.08
N LYS A 49 22.96 11.01 -7.27
CA LYS A 49 21.73 11.52 -7.86
C LYS A 49 21.75 11.40 -9.38
N ILE A 50 20.73 10.72 -9.92
CA ILE A 50 20.45 10.62 -11.35
C ILE A 50 19.21 11.46 -11.67
N ILE A 51 19.35 12.38 -12.61
CA ILE A 51 18.23 13.20 -13.10
C ILE A 51 17.70 12.59 -14.39
N LEU A 52 16.40 12.28 -14.43
CA LEU A 52 15.71 11.69 -15.58
C LEU A 52 14.79 12.71 -16.24
N ASN A 53 14.88 12.84 -17.56
CA ASN A 53 14.13 13.87 -18.28
C ASN A 53 12.84 13.36 -18.95
N SER A 54 12.67 12.04 -19.00
CA SER A 54 11.52 11.36 -19.59
C SER A 54 11.19 10.11 -18.79
N ASP A 55 10.06 9.48 -19.11
CA ASP A 55 9.75 8.13 -18.63
C ASP A 55 10.88 7.13 -18.90
N ILE A 56 11.03 6.17 -17.99
CA ILE A 56 11.88 5.00 -18.16
C ILE A 56 10.96 3.79 -18.31
N VAL A 57 10.73 3.39 -19.55
CA VAL A 57 9.93 2.20 -19.88
C VAL A 57 10.86 1.01 -20.02
N ILE A 58 10.63 -0.02 -19.21
CA ILE A 58 11.43 -1.24 -19.16
C ILE A 58 10.59 -2.36 -19.75
N ASP A 59 10.75 -2.58 -21.06
CA ASP A 59 10.02 -3.58 -21.82
C ASP A 59 10.88 -4.79 -22.23
N LYS A 60 12.18 -4.73 -21.94
CA LYS A 60 13.10 -5.83 -22.15
C LYS A 60 12.85 -6.95 -21.14
N LYS A 61 13.04 -8.19 -21.60
CA LYS A 61 12.92 -9.37 -20.74
C LYS A 61 14.03 -9.40 -19.70
N PHE A 62 13.63 -9.39 -18.43
CA PHE A 62 14.48 -9.66 -17.28
C PHE A 62 13.81 -10.73 -16.43
N GLU A 63 14.56 -11.74 -16.02
CA GLU A 63 14.16 -12.65 -14.94
C GLU A 63 14.19 -11.87 -13.62
N LYS A 64 15.23 -11.05 -13.41
CA LYS A 64 15.35 -10.18 -12.24
C LYS A 64 16.01 -8.85 -12.55
N LEU A 65 15.42 -7.75 -12.08
CA LEU A 65 15.99 -6.41 -12.20
C LEU A 65 16.02 -5.71 -10.84
N SER A 66 17.22 -5.43 -10.35
CA SER A 66 17.43 -4.74 -9.06
C SER A 66 17.94 -3.31 -9.27
N PHE A 67 17.30 -2.34 -8.63
CA PHE A 67 17.79 -0.98 -8.42
C PHE A 67 18.28 -0.87 -6.98
N ILE A 68 19.59 -0.76 -6.78
CA ILE A 68 20.19 -0.78 -5.43
C ILE A 68 20.99 0.50 -5.21
N GLY A 69 20.56 1.30 -4.26
CA GLY A 69 21.30 2.45 -3.77
C GLY A 69 22.33 2.08 -2.70
N THR A 70 23.12 3.07 -2.31
CA THR A 70 23.97 2.99 -1.11
C THR A 70 23.18 3.36 0.16
N SER A 71 22.27 4.34 0.06
CA SER A 71 21.37 4.78 1.13
C SER A 71 20.33 5.74 0.56
N VAL A 72 19.17 5.86 1.23
CA VAL A 72 18.12 6.82 0.86
C VAL A 72 18.60 8.27 0.85
N ASP A 73 19.66 8.62 1.58
CA ASP A 73 20.20 9.98 1.71
C ASP A 73 21.24 10.35 0.65
N THR A 74 21.70 9.39 -0.15
CA THR A 74 22.78 9.62 -1.13
C THR A 74 22.42 9.15 -2.53
N SER A 75 21.49 8.21 -2.62
CA SER A 75 21.12 7.51 -3.84
C SER A 75 19.76 8.01 -4.29
N TYR A 76 19.71 8.69 -5.43
CA TYR A 76 18.50 9.35 -5.90
C TYR A 76 18.20 9.03 -7.36
N ILE A 77 16.96 8.69 -7.64
CA ILE A 77 16.37 8.86 -8.97
C ILE A 77 15.41 10.04 -8.88
N GLN A 78 15.63 11.08 -9.68
CA GLN A 78 14.74 12.23 -9.71
C GLN A 78 14.33 12.57 -11.13
N PHE A 79 13.03 12.55 -11.38
CA PHE A 79 12.50 13.06 -12.64
C PHE A 79 12.45 14.60 -12.63
N SER A 80 12.91 15.22 -13.72
CA SER A 80 12.79 16.67 -13.93
C SER A 80 11.33 17.12 -13.98
N ASN A 81 10.43 16.22 -14.37
CA ASN A 81 8.98 16.40 -14.33
C ASN A 81 8.37 15.23 -13.55
N LEU A 82 7.67 15.54 -12.46
CA LEU A 82 7.07 14.56 -11.55
C LEU A 82 5.93 13.75 -12.18
N THR A 83 5.41 14.13 -13.36
CA THR A 83 4.43 13.31 -14.07
C THR A 83 5.04 12.06 -14.69
N HIS A 84 6.37 12.04 -14.87
CA HIS A 84 7.07 10.90 -15.44
C HIS A 84 7.21 9.75 -14.44
N GLN A 85 7.51 8.57 -14.97
CA GLN A 85 7.53 7.34 -14.20
C GLN A 85 8.63 6.36 -14.63
N ILE A 86 8.99 5.47 -13.70
CA ILE A 86 9.61 4.19 -14.03
C ILE A 86 8.49 3.19 -14.27
N TYR A 87 8.41 2.65 -15.48
CA TYR A 87 7.37 1.72 -15.88
C TYR A 87 7.98 0.34 -16.16
N PHE A 88 7.75 -0.60 -15.26
CA PHE A 88 8.09 -2.00 -15.42
C PHE A 88 6.96 -2.74 -16.15
N LYS A 89 7.22 -3.21 -17.37
CA LYS A 89 6.26 -4.05 -18.09
C LYS A 89 6.34 -5.51 -17.62
N GLU A 90 5.38 -6.31 -18.06
CA GLU A 90 5.24 -7.75 -17.78
C GLU A 90 6.47 -8.61 -18.14
N SER A 91 7.36 -8.09 -19.00
CA SER A 91 8.58 -8.76 -19.40
C SER A 91 9.65 -8.81 -18.31
N VAL A 92 9.50 -8.00 -17.25
CA VAL A 92 10.31 -8.07 -16.03
C VAL A 92 9.59 -8.95 -15.02
N GLN A 93 10.18 -10.06 -14.59
CA GLN A 93 9.51 -10.98 -13.67
C GLN A 93 9.68 -10.56 -12.21
N GLU A 94 10.92 -10.48 -11.73
CA GLU A 94 11.27 -10.05 -10.38
C GLU A 94 11.86 -8.63 -10.37
N ILE A 95 11.44 -7.80 -9.43
CA ILE A 95 11.90 -6.42 -9.28
C ILE A 95 12.35 -6.20 -7.83
N GLU A 96 13.54 -5.63 -7.66
CA GLU A 96 14.04 -5.19 -6.35
C GLU A 96 14.35 -3.70 -6.39
N ILE A 97 13.86 -2.92 -5.42
CA ILE A 97 14.18 -1.49 -5.29
C ILE A 97 14.62 -1.23 -3.85
N PHE A 98 15.92 -1.05 -3.63
CA PHE A 98 16.51 -0.98 -2.29
C PHE A 98 17.37 0.27 -2.06
N TYR A 99 17.32 0.80 -0.83
CA TYR A 99 18.22 1.84 -0.31
C TYR A 99 18.30 3.11 -1.17
N ILE A 100 17.16 3.58 -1.69
CA ILE A 100 17.11 4.68 -2.66
C ILE A 100 15.94 5.63 -2.41
N SER A 101 16.15 6.90 -2.70
CA SER A 101 15.07 7.89 -2.79
C SER A 101 14.62 8.09 -4.24
N ILE A 102 13.31 8.07 -4.50
CA ILE A 102 12.74 8.25 -5.84
C ILE A 102 11.81 9.47 -5.82
N PHE A 103 12.04 10.41 -6.73
CA PHE A 103 11.20 11.59 -6.96
C PHE A 103 10.53 11.48 -8.34
N GLY A 104 9.32 10.92 -8.36
CA GLY A 104 8.56 10.56 -9.55
C GLY A 104 7.73 9.30 -9.30
N ASN A 105 7.07 8.78 -10.33
CA ASN A 105 6.10 7.70 -10.16
C ASN A 105 6.70 6.32 -10.50
N ILE A 106 6.10 5.26 -9.97
CA ILE A 106 6.45 3.87 -10.26
C ILE A 106 5.20 3.15 -10.73
N ARG A 107 5.32 2.39 -11.83
CA ARG A 107 4.23 1.55 -12.35
C ARG A 107 4.70 0.12 -12.57
N PHE A 108 3.91 -0.83 -12.08
CA PHE A 108 4.07 -2.27 -12.26
C PHE A 108 2.95 -2.84 -13.13
N GLU A 109 3.26 -3.81 -13.97
CA GLU A 109 2.30 -4.42 -14.90
C GLU A 109 2.58 -5.91 -15.01
N ASN A 110 1.77 -6.73 -14.35
CA ASN A 110 1.84 -8.20 -14.39
C ASN A 110 3.23 -8.79 -14.03
N ASN A 111 4.03 -8.04 -13.26
CA ASN A 111 5.27 -8.53 -12.64
C ASN A 111 4.94 -9.61 -11.59
N VAL A 112 5.85 -10.56 -11.39
CA VAL A 112 5.60 -11.74 -10.52
C VAL A 112 5.91 -11.44 -9.07
N ASP A 113 7.06 -10.81 -8.83
CA ASP A 113 7.58 -10.58 -7.49
C ASP A 113 8.23 -9.20 -7.45
N ILE A 114 7.84 -8.40 -6.46
CA ILE A 114 8.30 -7.03 -6.30
C ILE A 114 8.67 -6.85 -4.83
N SER A 115 9.94 -6.54 -4.59
CA SER A 115 10.44 -6.20 -3.26
C SER A 115 10.92 -4.75 -3.22
N ILE A 116 10.36 -3.96 -2.32
CA ILE A 116 10.74 -2.58 -2.05
C ILE A 116 11.15 -2.49 -0.59
N ASP A 117 12.41 -2.15 -0.31
CA ASP A 117 12.95 -2.08 1.05
C ASP A 117 13.87 -0.89 1.25
N GLU A 118 13.69 -0.18 2.37
CA GLU A 118 14.42 1.02 2.73
C GLU A 118 14.41 2.07 1.59
N VAL A 119 13.20 2.50 1.22
CA VAL A 119 12.97 3.43 0.10
C VAL A 119 12.16 4.64 0.58
N ASN A 120 12.57 5.83 0.11
CA ASN A 120 11.73 7.03 0.18
C ASN A 120 11.12 7.28 -1.20
N LEU A 121 9.80 7.39 -1.29
CA LEU A 121 9.11 7.75 -2.53
C LEU A 121 8.40 9.10 -2.40
N TYR A 122 8.70 9.99 -3.34
CA TYR A 122 8.03 11.28 -3.54
C TYR A 122 7.29 11.24 -4.89
N GLY A 123 6.07 10.71 -4.91
CA GLY A 123 5.43 10.32 -6.17
C GLY A 123 4.14 9.53 -6.00
N SER A 124 3.83 8.65 -6.96
CA SER A 124 2.76 7.65 -6.86
C SER A 124 3.27 6.24 -7.16
N ILE A 125 2.61 5.24 -6.61
CA ILE A 125 2.77 3.83 -7.00
C ILE A 125 1.47 3.36 -7.64
N ASP A 126 1.58 2.66 -8.76
CA ASP A 126 0.46 2.07 -9.48
C ASP A 126 0.81 0.65 -9.90
N SER A 127 -0.18 -0.24 -9.89
CA SER A 127 0.01 -1.62 -10.31
C SER A 127 -1.24 -2.19 -10.97
N ASN A 128 -1.03 -3.03 -11.99
CA ASN A 128 -2.08 -3.79 -12.67
C ASN A 128 -1.71 -5.28 -12.73
N PHE A 129 -2.52 -6.15 -12.10
CA PHE A 129 -2.29 -7.61 -12.03
C PHE A 129 -3.52 -8.44 -12.42
N GLU A 130 -4.41 -7.92 -13.25
CA GLU A 130 -5.59 -8.64 -13.73
C GLU A 130 -5.28 -10.00 -14.40
N SER A 131 -4.07 -10.18 -14.94
CA SER A 131 -3.73 -11.36 -15.75
C SER A 131 -2.86 -12.41 -15.05
N LYS A 132 -2.24 -12.08 -13.91
CA LYS A 132 -1.24 -12.95 -13.28
C LYS A 132 -1.13 -12.73 -11.78
N SER A 133 -1.03 -13.82 -11.03
CA SER A 133 -0.73 -13.77 -9.60
C SER A 133 0.67 -13.19 -9.37
N ASN A 134 0.74 -12.31 -8.37
CA ASN A 134 1.94 -11.59 -8.00
C ASN A 134 2.06 -11.45 -6.48
N LEU A 135 3.26 -11.08 -6.05
CA LEU A 135 3.60 -10.67 -4.70
C LEU A 135 4.23 -9.28 -4.75
N ILE A 136 3.80 -8.40 -3.84
CA ILE A 136 4.41 -7.10 -3.56
C ILE A 136 4.76 -7.06 -2.08
N GLU A 137 6.05 -7.00 -1.77
CA GLU A 137 6.58 -6.80 -0.42
C GLU A 137 7.17 -5.40 -0.32
N ILE A 138 6.64 -4.60 0.60
CA ILE A 138 7.08 -3.22 0.88
C ILE A 138 7.43 -3.13 2.36
N SER A 139 8.71 -2.90 2.66
CA SER A 139 9.24 -2.77 4.02
C SER A 139 10.05 -1.49 4.20
N ASN A 140 10.11 -0.95 5.42
CA ASN A 140 10.92 0.23 5.76
C ASN A 140 10.72 1.40 4.79
N PHE A 141 9.46 1.62 4.37
CA PHE A 141 9.11 2.51 3.29
C PHE A 141 8.58 3.83 3.80
N ASN A 142 9.13 4.95 3.32
CA ASN A 142 8.58 6.28 3.59
C ASN A 142 7.93 6.84 2.32
N TYR A 143 6.62 7.02 2.37
CA TYR A 143 5.84 7.57 1.26
C TYR A 143 5.44 9.02 1.48
N TYR A 144 5.65 9.83 0.46
CA TYR A 144 5.21 11.21 0.36
C TYR A 144 4.56 11.45 -1.00
N PRO A 145 3.36 12.06 -1.07
CA PRO A 145 2.73 12.31 -2.36
C PRO A 145 3.44 13.47 -3.07
N SER A 146 3.55 13.36 -4.39
CA SER A 146 4.00 14.50 -5.19
C SER A 146 2.94 15.61 -5.26
N SER A 147 3.30 16.77 -5.82
CA SER A 147 2.37 17.88 -6.06
C SER A 147 1.50 17.68 -7.31
N ILE A 148 1.11 16.44 -7.62
CA ILE A 148 0.31 16.07 -8.80
C ILE A 148 -0.98 15.44 -8.30
N TYR A 149 -2.11 16.01 -8.74
CA TYR A 149 -3.43 15.47 -8.42
C TYR A 149 -3.60 14.04 -8.95
N ARG A 150 -4.02 13.15 -8.07
CA ARG A 150 -4.37 11.76 -8.36
C ARG A 150 -5.64 11.41 -7.60
N ASP A 151 -6.44 10.51 -8.17
CA ASP A 151 -7.59 9.94 -7.47
C ASP A 151 -7.09 9.20 -6.21
N ASN A 152 -6.17 8.25 -6.40
CA ASN A 152 -5.42 7.63 -5.32
C ASN A 152 -3.92 7.73 -5.56
N CYS A 153 -3.18 7.90 -4.48
CA CYS A 153 -1.75 8.16 -4.48
C CYS A 153 -0.91 6.87 -4.54
N ILE A 154 -1.39 5.82 -3.88
CA ILE A 154 -0.90 4.45 -3.97
C ILE A 154 -2.08 3.60 -4.46
N ASN A 155 -1.94 2.97 -5.63
CA ASN A 155 -2.87 1.96 -6.14
C ASN A 155 -2.14 0.62 -6.23
N LEU A 156 -2.60 -0.37 -5.47
CA LEU A 156 -2.00 -1.70 -5.42
C LEU A 156 -3.04 -2.79 -5.70
N GLU A 157 -2.58 -3.84 -6.37
CA GLU A 157 -3.30 -5.07 -6.66
C GLU A 157 -2.41 -6.27 -6.31
N GLY A 158 -2.97 -7.48 -6.27
CA GLY A 158 -2.19 -8.70 -6.01
C GLY A 158 -1.95 -9.00 -4.53
N ASN A 159 -1.07 -9.94 -4.20
CA ASN A 159 -0.76 -10.21 -2.80
C ASN A 159 0.19 -9.15 -2.27
N VAL A 160 -0.25 -8.35 -1.29
CA VAL A 160 0.51 -7.22 -0.75
C VAL A 160 0.89 -7.48 0.70
N LEU A 161 2.18 -7.35 1.01
CA LEU A 161 2.71 -7.21 2.36
C LEU A 161 3.32 -5.81 2.50
N LEU A 162 2.78 -5.01 3.43
CA LEU A 162 3.26 -3.69 3.78
C LEU A 162 3.65 -3.69 5.26
N GLU A 163 4.93 -3.51 5.56
CA GLU A 163 5.44 -3.59 6.93
C GLU A 163 6.42 -2.47 7.29
N ASP A 164 6.49 -2.13 8.57
CA ASP A 164 7.49 -1.22 9.14
C ASP A 164 7.61 0.13 8.41
N SER A 165 6.47 0.69 7.97
CA SER A 165 6.44 1.80 7.01
C SER A 165 5.72 3.05 7.52
N PHE A 166 6.03 4.20 6.91
CA PHE A 166 5.38 5.48 7.15
C PHE A 166 4.79 6.04 5.85
N ILE A 167 3.48 6.24 5.83
CA ILE A 167 2.77 6.74 4.65
C ILE A 167 2.05 8.03 5.00
N TYR A 168 2.42 9.12 4.32
CA TYR A 168 1.83 10.44 4.52
C TYR A 168 0.97 10.84 3.32
N GLY A 169 -0.18 11.43 3.60
CA GLY A 169 -1.09 12.00 2.62
C GLY A 169 -0.91 13.51 2.47
N ASN A 170 -1.61 14.07 1.49
CA ASN A 170 -1.79 15.50 1.29
C ASN A 170 -3.01 15.74 0.39
N SER A 171 -3.30 17.01 0.10
CA SER A 171 -4.46 17.44 -0.69
C SER A 171 -4.42 17.02 -2.16
N PHE A 172 -3.31 16.46 -2.65
CA PHE A 172 -3.18 15.95 -4.01
C PHE A 172 -3.72 14.53 -4.17
N CYS A 173 -3.98 13.81 -3.06
CA CYS A 173 -4.67 12.51 -3.05
C CYS A 173 -6.18 12.72 -2.89
N GLN A 174 -6.94 12.76 -3.99
CA GLN A 174 -8.32 13.26 -3.99
C GLN A 174 -9.31 12.33 -3.29
N ASN A 175 -9.24 11.03 -3.55
CA ASN A 175 -10.13 10.03 -2.96
C ASN A 175 -9.48 9.41 -1.73
N ARG A 176 -8.34 8.74 -1.90
CA ARG A 176 -7.65 7.98 -0.86
C ARG A 176 -6.14 8.04 -1.03
N LEU A 177 -5.43 7.98 0.09
CA LEU A 177 -3.98 7.85 0.08
C LEU A 177 -3.56 6.49 -0.47
N LEU A 178 -4.10 5.40 0.08
CA LEU A 178 -3.89 4.03 -0.39
C LEU A 178 -5.20 3.42 -0.86
N ASN A 179 -5.19 2.85 -2.06
CA ASN A 179 -6.25 2.03 -2.60
C ASN A 179 -5.70 0.66 -2.97
N TYR A 180 -6.32 -0.38 -2.42
CA TYR A 180 -6.00 -1.77 -2.72
C TYR A 180 -7.20 -2.45 -3.37
N ASN A 181 -6.99 -3.17 -4.46
CA ASN A 181 -8.00 -3.98 -5.12
C ASN A 181 -7.53 -5.45 -5.18
N GLY A 182 -8.20 -6.31 -4.41
CA GLY A 182 -7.83 -7.71 -4.28
C GLY A 182 -8.44 -8.64 -5.33
N LEU A 183 -9.32 -8.14 -6.22
CA LEU A 183 -9.94 -8.94 -7.29
C LEU A 183 -10.56 -10.26 -6.80
N ASP A 184 -11.11 -10.26 -5.58
CA ASP A 184 -11.73 -11.39 -4.87
C ASP A 184 -10.82 -12.62 -4.67
N THR A 185 -9.52 -12.45 -4.90
CA THR A 185 -8.54 -13.57 -4.95
C THR A 185 -7.29 -13.29 -4.14
N TYR A 186 -6.92 -12.02 -3.98
CA TYR A 186 -5.66 -11.62 -3.38
C TYR A 186 -5.81 -11.08 -1.97
N THR A 187 -4.70 -11.12 -1.25
CA THR A 187 -4.62 -10.74 0.17
C THR A 187 -3.78 -9.50 0.38
N ILE A 188 -4.12 -8.71 1.40
CA ILE A 188 -3.29 -7.60 1.86
C ILE A 188 -3.02 -7.74 3.36
N THR A 189 -1.75 -7.59 3.73
CA THR A 189 -1.29 -7.57 5.12
C THR A 189 -0.54 -6.27 5.38
N ILE A 190 -0.99 -5.50 6.37
CA ILE A 190 -0.39 -4.24 6.84
C ILE A 190 0.07 -4.45 8.28
N VAL A 191 1.37 -4.31 8.56
CA VAL A 191 1.96 -4.58 9.88
C VAL A 191 2.84 -3.42 10.31
N ASN A 192 2.77 -3.03 11.59
CA ASN A 192 3.64 -2.01 12.18
C ASN A 192 3.81 -0.74 11.30
N THR A 193 2.70 -0.29 10.69
CA THR A 193 2.72 0.77 9.69
C THR A 193 1.91 1.97 10.20
N LYS A 194 2.45 3.16 9.99
CA LYS A 194 1.74 4.42 10.23
C LYS A 194 1.21 4.97 8.91
N ILE A 195 -0.09 5.24 8.84
CA ILE A 195 -0.74 5.87 7.69
C ILE A 195 -1.44 7.15 8.16
N SER A 196 -0.97 8.30 7.71
CA SER A 196 -1.52 9.60 8.08
C SER A 196 -2.12 10.32 6.88
N GLY A 197 -3.38 10.75 6.99
CA GLY A 197 -4.02 11.60 5.97
C GLY A 197 -3.60 13.07 6.05
N GLU A 198 -2.83 13.46 7.08
CA GLU A 198 -2.40 14.83 7.39
C GLU A 198 -3.52 15.88 7.35
N TYR A 199 -4.75 15.47 7.69
CA TYR A 199 -5.97 16.28 7.61
C TYR A 199 -6.33 16.77 6.20
N GLU A 200 -5.75 16.16 5.16
CA GLU A 200 -5.95 16.59 3.78
C GLU A 200 -6.55 15.50 2.89
N CYS A 201 -6.41 14.21 3.25
CA CYS A 201 -7.05 13.11 2.53
C CYS A 201 -7.44 11.94 3.45
N SER A 202 -8.21 11.01 2.91
CA SER A 202 -8.59 9.78 3.61
C SER A 202 -7.49 8.72 3.48
N CYS A 203 -7.33 7.84 4.47
CA CYS A 203 -6.17 6.93 4.55
C CYS A 203 -6.25 5.75 3.57
N VAL A 204 -7.13 4.79 3.79
CA VAL A 204 -7.07 3.49 3.11
C VAL A 204 -8.43 3.10 2.54
N ASN A 205 -8.43 2.54 1.33
CA ASN A 205 -9.55 1.84 0.73
C ASN A 205 -9.13 0.43 0.32
N ILE A 206 -9.92 -0.58 0.67
CA ILE A 206 -9.67 -1.98 0.32
C ILE A 206 -10.91 -2.51 -0.40
N ASN A 207 -10.78 -2.86 -1.66
CA ASN A 207 -11.85 -3.46 -2.44
C ASN A 207 -11.53 -4.94 -2.67
N ASN A 208 -12.55 -5.79 -2.56
CA ASN A 208 -12.52 -7.17 -3.04
C ASN A 208 -11.30 -7.98 -2.54
N GLY A 209 -10.92 -7.81 -1.27
CA GLY A 209 -9.80 -8.51 -0.66
C GLY A 209 -10.23 -9.86 -0.11
N LEU A 210 -9.61 -10.96 -0.54
CA LEU A 210 -9.93 -12.29 -0.02
C LEU A 210 -9.69 -12.37 1.49
N ASN A 211 -8.52 -11.92 1.94
CA ASN A 211 -8.17 -11.76 3.34
C ASN A 211 -7.41 -10.45 3.53
N VAL A 212 -7.85 -9.66 4.51
CA VAL A 212 -7.21 -8.41 4.91
C VAL A 212 -6.72 -8.58 6.34
N SER A 213 -5.44 -8.28 6.60
CA SER A 213 -4.86 -8.30 7.94
C SER A 213 -4.22 -6.95 8.24
N ILE A 214 -4.63 -6.28 9.32
CA ILE A 214 -4.01 -5.06 9.82
C ILE A 214 -3.53 -5.31 11.25
N LYS A 215 -2.24 -5.15 11.51
CA LYS A 215 -1.64 -5.46 12.82
C LYS A 215 -0.71 -4.36 13.29
N ASP A 216 -0.76 -4.05 14.57
CA ASP A 216 0.20 -3.15 15.24
C ASP A 216 0.35 -1.78 14.54
N SER A 217 -0.71 -1.30 13.90
CA SER A 217 -0.67 -0.16 12.97
C SER A 217 -1.43 1.06 13.49
N LEU A 218 -1.02 2.25 13.06
CA LEU A 218 -1.60 3.54 13.45
C LEU A 218 -2.14 4.29 12.24
N PHE A 219 -3.45 4.51 12.19
CA PHE A 219 -4.07 5.38 11.18
C PHE A 219 -4.50 6.70 11.82
N GLU A 220 -3.95 7.83 11.36
CA GLU A 220 -4.24 9.13 12.00
C GLU A 220 -4.58 10.24 11.00
N LYS A 221 -5.23 11.29 11.51
CA LYS A 221 -5.48 12.55 10.78
C LYS A 221 -6.12 12.32 9.40
N ALA A 222 -7.01 11.34 9.30
CA ALA A 222 -7.76 11.12 8.06
C ALA A 222 -8.77 12.24 7.87
N TYR A 223 -8.93 12.70 6.64
CA TYR A 223 -9.90 13.73 6.28
C TYR A 223 -10.72 13.37 5.04
N ALA A 224 -12.03 13.50 5.13
CA ALA A 224 -12.95 13.33 4.01
C ALA A 224 -13.78 14.61 3.81
N SER A 225 -13.58 15.28 2.67
CA SER A 225 -14.11 16.64 2.42
C SER A 225 -15.48 16.68 1.74
N SER A 226 -15.92 15.65 1.03
CA SER A 226 -17.24 15.61 0.36
C SER A 226 -17.45 14.28 -0.38
N SER A 227 -18.60 13.62 -0.17
CA SER A 227 -19.11 12.43 -0.88
C SER A 227 -18.30 11.12 -0.84
N THR A 228 -17.09 11.12 -0.28
CA THR A 228 -16.34 9.88 -0.06
C THR A 228 -16.40 9.54 1.42
N ASP A 229 -16.83 8.32 1.76
CA ASP A 229 -16.95 7.92 3.16
C ASP A 229 -15.56 7.81 3.79
N GLY A 230 -15.33 8.45 4.94
CA GLY A 230 -14.13 8.13 5.72
C GLY A 230 -14.23 6.68 6.20
N GLY A 231 -13.15 5.90 6.07
CA GLY A 231 -13.05 4.55 6.62
C GLY A 231 -12.49 3.50 5.65
N LEU A 232 -12.13 2.34 6.21
CA LEU A 232 -11.74 1.16 5.45
C LEU A 232 -13.00 0.50 4.85
N TYR A 233 -13.09 0.46 3.52
CA TYR A 233 -14.16 -0.19 2.76
C TYR A 233 -13.85 -1.69 2.56
N GLY A 234 -14.83 -2.54 2.21
CA GLY A 234 -14.50 -3.80 1.52
C GLY A 234 -15.50 -4.96 1.59
N HIS A 235 -15.59 -5.71 0.50
CA HIS A 235 -16.12 -7.08 0.38
C HIS A 235 -14.99 -8.04 0.79
N ALA A 236 -14.77 -8.20 2.10
CA ALA A 236 -13.57 -8.88 2.57
C ALA A 236 -13.73 -9.54 3.93
N LEU A 237 -12.90 -10.55 4.17
CA LEU A 237 -12.63 -11.08 5.49
C LEU A 237 -11.47 -10.29 6.12
N VAL A 238 -11.81 -9.39 7.04
CA VAL A 238 -10.90 -8.40 7.63
C VAL A 238 -10.56 -8.76 9.08
N TYR A 239 -9.27 -8.91 9.35
CA TYR A 239 -8.70 -9.13 10.67
C TYR A 239 -7.86 -7.94 11.10
N VAL A 240 -8.20 -7.36 12.25
CA VAL A 240 -7.48 -6.22 12.81
C VAL A 240 -7.05 -6.55 14.25
N ASP A 241 -5.74 -6.55 14.52
CA ASP A 241 -5.19 -6.79 15.86
C ASP A 241 -4.24 -5.66 16.28
N ASN A 242 -4.34 -5.20 17.53
CA ASN A 242 -3.55 -4.11 18.10
C ASN A 242 -3.48 -2.85 17.20
N PHE A 243 -4.62 -2.46 16.63
CA PHE A 243 -4.75 -1.26 15.81
C PHE A 243 -5.16 -0.05 16.65
N ARG A 244 -4.65 1.13 16.27
CA ARG A 244 -5.03 2.44 16.83
C ARG A 244 -5.43 3.38 15.70
N ALA A 245 -6.53 4.09 15.86
CA ALA A 245 -6.89 5.19 14.98
C ALA A 245 -7.15 6.48 15.73
N GLU A 246 -6.73 7.62 15.18
CA GLU A 246 -6.84 8.93 15.86
C GLU A 246 -7.24 10.04 14.89
N ASN A 247 -8.07 10.97 15.36
CA ASN A 247 -8.46 12.14 14.57
C ASN A 247 -9.00 11.78 13.16
N LEU A 248 -9.95 10.84 13.09
CA LEU A 248 -10.63 10.50 11.85
C LEU A 248 -11.77 11.49 11.61
N ILE A 249 -11.58 12.44 10.70
CA ILE A 249 -12.51 13.55 10.48
C ILE A 249 -13.29 13.36 9.17
N ASN A 250 -14.61 13.40 9.28
CA ASN A 250 -15.53 13.51 8.14
C ASN A 250 -16.55 14.61 8.43
N TYR A 251 -16.61 15.62 7.55
CA TYR A 251 -17.52 16.77 7.74
C TYR A 251 -18.92 16.55 7.16
N ASN A 252 -19.04 15.69 6.15
CA ASN A 252 -20.21 15.66 5.27
C ASN A 252 -20.96 14.33 5.28
N SER A 253 -20.36 13.25 5.78
CA SER A 253 -21.05 11.98 6.01
C SER A 253 -20.69 11.38 7.37
N ASN A 254 -21.12 10.14 7.59
CA ASN A 254 -20.78 9.33 8.73
C ASN A 254 -19.27 9.00 8.66
N GLY A 255 -18.43 9.75 9.37
CA GLY A 255 -16.99 9.45 9.45
C GLY A 255 -16.76 8.20 10.26
N CYS A 256 -16.48 7.07 9.59
CA CYS A 256 -16.22 5.81 10.26
C CYS A 256 -14.76 5.38 10.19
N ALA A 257 -14.30 4.57 11.14
CA ALA A 257 -13.03 3.87 11.02
C ALA A 257 -13.15 2.72 9.99
N PHE A 258 -14.30 2.03 9.99
CA PHE A 258 -14.60 0.91 9.10
C PHE A 258 -15.98 1.06 8.48
N SER A 259 -16.05 0.97 7.15
CA SER A 259 -17.27 0.91 6.36
C SER A 259 -17.38 -0.47 5.70
N LEU A 260 -18.38 -1.27 6.08
CA LEU A 260 -18.56 -2.63 5.58
C LEU A 260 -19.75 -2.69 4.61
N THR A 261 -19.58 -3.39 3.49
CA THR A 261 -20.61 -3.54 2.46
C THR A 261 -20.80 -5.00 2.03
N GLU A 262 -22.01 -5.35 1.59
CA GLU A 262 -22.40 -6.70 1.16
C GLU A 262 -22.09 -7.81 2.19
N ASP A 263 -21.19 -8.75 1.87
CA ASP A 263 -20.91 -10.00 2.60
C ASP A 263 -19.60 -9.93 3.43
N ALA A 264 -19.20 -8.74 3.85
CA ALA A 264 -17.97 -8.49 4.60
C ALA A 264 -17.99 -9.04 6.05
N SER A 265 -16.84 -9.49 6.52
CA SER A 265 -16.66 -9.92 7.91
C SER A 265 -15.49 -9.18 8.56
N LEU A 266 -15.73 -8.56 9.72
CA LEU A 266 -14.75 -7.75 10.43
C LEU A 266 -14.48 -8.31 11.84
N TYR A 267 -13.23 -8.64 12.11
CA TYR A 267 -12.75 -9.13 13.41
C TYR A 267 -11.76 -8.13 13.99
N LEU A 268 -12.14 -7.47 15.09
CA LEU A 268 -11.35 -6.40 15.71
C LEU A 268 -10.87 -6.80 17.11
N LYS A 269 -9.59 -6.60 17.38
CA LYS A 269 -9.00 -6.73 18.71
C LYS A 269 -7.98 -5.63 18.91
N GLY A 270 -8.28 -4.57 19.66
CA GLY A 270 -7.35 -3.43 19.76
C GLY A 270 -7.88 -2.19 20.47
N TYR A 271 -7.00 -1.19 20.62
CA TYR A 271 -7.19 -0.01 21.47
C TYR A 271 -7.19 1.30 20.66
N GLY A 272 -8.22 2.13 20.86
CA GLY A 272 -8.20 3.58 20.57
C GLY A 272 -8.81 3.97 19.23
N ILE A 273 -9.95 4.68 19.28
CA ILE A 273 -10.55 5.41 18.15
C ILE A 273 -11.16 6.71 18.68
N ASP A 274 -11.10 7.76 17.85
CA ASP A 274 -11.89 9.01 17.83
C ASP A 274 -12.80 8.97 16.55
N GLY A 275 -14.12 9.13 16.64
CA GLY A 275 -15.07 9.09 15.49
C GLY A 275 -16.13 7.97 15.52
N LEU A 276 -16.98 7.81 14.49
CA LEU A 276 -17.87 6.64 14.39
C LEU A 276 -17.00 5.39 14.14
N PHE A 277 -17.32 4.26 14.77
CA PHE A 277 -16.42 3.10 14.77
C PHE A 277 -16.69 2.18 13.57
N VAL A 278 -17.91 1.66 13.47
CA VAL A 278 -18.31 0.73 12.40
C VAL A 278 -19.61 1.20 11.77
N TYR A 279 -19.59 1.34 10.45
CA TYR A 279 -20.75 1.61 9.61
C TYR A 279 -20.94 0.44 8.64
N THR A 280 -22.16 -0.07 8.52
CA THR A 280 -22.50 -1.08 7.51
C THR A 280 -23.52 -0.49 6.52
N PHE A 281 -23.29 -0.69 5.22
CA PHE A 281 -24.19 -0.30 4.14
C PHE A 281 -24.50 -1.50 3.24
N GLU A 282 -25.70 -1.55 2.63
CA GLU A 282 -26.10 -2.62 1.69
C GLU A 282 -25.66 -4.03 2.10
N SER A 283 -25.97 -4.41 3.34
CA SER A 283 -25.42 -5.61 3.98
C SER A 283 -26.21 -6.88 3.66
N ASN A 284 -25.50 -7.96 3.38
CA ASN A 284 -26.05 -9.29 3.17
C ASN A 284 -25.20 -10.28 4.00
N ASP A 285 -25.69 -10.62 5.19
CA ASP A 285 -25.00 -11.52 6.14
C ASP A 285 -23.63 -11.01 6.66
N ASN A 286 -23.47 -9.70 6.79
CA ASN A 286 -22.30 -9.09 7.41
C ASN A 286 -22.09 -9.58 8.86
N TYR A 287 -20.84 -9.88 9.22
CA TYR A 287 -20.46 -10.28 10.59
C TYR A 287 -19.42 -9.33 11.18
N VAL A 288 -19.71 -8.78 12.36
CA VAL A 288 -18.79 -7.92 13.10
C VAL A 288 -18.51 -8.52 14.47
N SER A 289 -17.26 -8.88 14.75
CA SER A 289 -16.83 -9.30 16.07
C SER A 289 -15.76 -8.37 16.59
N SER A 290 -15.89 -7.92 17.84
CA SER A 290 -14.81 -7.18 18.47
C SER A 290 -14.61 -7.53 19.94
N SER A 291 -13.35 -7.46 20.37
CA SER A 291 -12.97 -7.70 21.76
C SER A 291 -11.93 -6.71 22.26
N ASN A 292 -12.12 -6.25 23.51
CA ASN A 292 -11.23 -5.32 24.21
C ASN A 292 -11.05 -3.98 23.46
N VAL A 293 -12.15 -3.44 22.93
CA VAL A 293 -12.13 -2.15 22.23
C VAL A 293 -12.20 -1.00 23.23
N TYR A 294 -11.28 -0.04 23.08
CA TYR A 294 -11.30 1.22 23.81
C TYR A 294 -11.57 2.37 22.84
N LEU A 295 -12.64 3.12 23.09
CA LEU A 295 -13.10 4.26 22.30
C LEU A 295 -13.07 5.48 23.22
N ASN A 296 -12.37 6.54 22.83
CA ASN A 296 -12.22 7.75 23.65
C ASN A 296 -12.39 8.97 22.77
N ASP A 297 -12.92 10.07 23.30
CA ASP A 297 -13.09 11.33 22.55
C ASP A 297 -13.76 11.15 21.17
N LEU A 298 -14.72 10.21 21.07
CA LEU A 298 -15.50 10.03 19.85
C LEU A 298 -16.46 11.21 19.68
N TYR A 299 -16.19 12.06 18.68
CA TYR A 299 -17.06 13.18 18.35
C TYR A 299 -17.54 13.15 16.90
N GLN A 300 -18.86 13.21 16.72
CA GLN A 300 -19.43 13.51 15.41
C GLN A 300 -19.66 15.02 15.27
N LEU A 301 -18.99 15.62 14.29
CA LEU A 301 -19.02 17.06 14.04
C LEU A 301 -20.08 17.49 13.02
N GLY A 302 -20.67 16.55 12.28
CA GLY A 302 -21.68 16.82 11.25
C GLY A 302 -23.03 17.26 11.85
N PRO A 303 -23.52 18.48 11.59
CA PRO A 303 -24.78 18.97 12.19
C PRO A 303 -26.04 18.35 11.57
N ASN A 304 -25.93 17.73 10.40
CA ASN A 304 -27.05 17.30 9.56
C ASN A 304 -27.32 15.79 9.56
N ALA A 305 -26.49 14.98 10.23
CA ALA A 305 -26.66 13.54 10.30
C ALA A 305 -26.56 13.08 11.76
N SER A 306 -27.41 12.15 12.18
CA SER A 306 -27.21 11.46 13.47
C SER A 306 -26.07 10.48 13.33
N GLY A 307 -25.09 10.55 14.21
CA GLY A 307 -23.96 9.65 14.27
C GLY A 307 -24.22 8.68 15.40
N SER A 308 -24.21 7.40 15.04
CA SER A 308 -24.15 6.32 16.00
C SER A 308 -22.70 5.88 16.11
N PHE A 309 -22.27 5.34 17.25
CA PHE A 309 -20.93 4.73 17.34
C PHE A 309 -20.85 3.42 16.57
N PHE A 310 -21.98 2.74 16.49
CA PHE A 310 -22.22 1.54 15.69
C PHE A 310 -23.46 1.79 14.86
N TRP A 311 -23.36 1.60 13.55
CA TRP A 311 -24.51 1.69 12.65
C TRP A 311 -24.62 0.40 11.86
N PHE A 312 -25.65 -0.39 12.18
CA PHE A 312 -25.93 -1.66 11.52
C PHE A 312 -27.22 -1.57 10.72
N ASN A 313 -27.18 -2.01 9.46
CA ASN A 313 -28.37 -2.23 8.64
C ASN A 313 -28.94 -3.64 8.88
N ASP A 314 -29.98 -4.02 8.13
CA ASP A 314 -30.55 -5.37 8.18
C ASP A 314 -29.51 -6.44 7.85
N ASN A 315 -29.69 -7.66 8.38
CA ASN A 315 -28.83 -8.83 8.14
C ASN A 315 -27.37 -8.66 8.59
N VAL A 316 -27.14 -7.91 9.67
CA VAL A 316 -25.84 -7.84 10.33
C VAL A 316 -25.88 -8.64 11.64
N THR A 317 -24.93 -9.53 11.84
CA THR A 317 -24.67 -10.14 13.16
C THR A 317 -23.48 -9.44 13.81
N ALA A 318 -23.65 -8.95 15.04
CA ALA A 318 -22.58 -8.27 15.75
C ALA A 318 -22.35 -8.84 17.15
N ASP A 319 -21.10 -9.10 17.51
CA ASP A 319 -20.64 -9.59 18.83
C ASP A 319 -19.58 -8.65 19.42
N PHE A 320 -19.90 -8.04 20.56
CA PHE A 320 -19.06 -7.05 21.22
C PHE A 320 -18.69 -7.52 22.62
N LYS A 321 -17.39 -7.67 22.90
CA LYS A 321 -16.89 -8.07 24.21
C LYS A 321 -15.92 -7.02 24.77
N ASN A 322 -16.17 -6.58 26.00
CA ASN A 322 -15.31 -5.62 26.71
C ASN A 322 -15.09 -4.31 25.93
N VAL A 323 -16.18 -3.66 25.49
CA VAL A 323 -16.11 -2.32 24.87
C VAL A 323 -16.16 -1.26 25.96
N THR A 324 -15.20 -0.34 25.95
CA THR A 324 -15.16 0.83 26.85
C THR A 324 -15.26 2.09 26.01
N LEU A 325 -16.21 2.97 26.36
CA LEU A 325 -16.42 4.26 25.71
C LEU A 325 -16.27 5.39 26.73
N THR A 326 -15.41 6.36 26.46
CA THR A 326 -15.18 7.53 27.34
C THR A 326 -15.21 8.84 26.56
N ASN A 327 -15.57 9.93 27.23
CA ASN A 327 -15.49 11.31 26.72
C ASN A 327 -16.11 11.52 25.32
N SER A 328 -17.19 10.81 25.00
CA SER A 328 -17.76 10.81 23.65
C SER A 328 -19.05 11.64 23.56
N GLY A 329 -19.34 12.19 22.38
CA GLY A 329 -20.52 13.02 22.13
C GLY A 329 -20.65 13.45 20.67
N GLY A 330 -21.49 14.44 20.39
CA GLY A 330 -21.66 14.96 19.02
C GLY A 330 -23.00 15.63 18.79
N PHE A 331 -23.15 16.26 17.63
CA PHE A 331 -24.46 16.74 17.18
C PHE A 331 -25.34 15.53 16.84
N ASN A 332 -26.57 15.47 17.37
CA ASN A 332 -27.50 14.35 17.14
C ASN A 332 -26.92 12.95 17.47
N ALA A 333 -25.97 12.86 18.40
CA ALA A 333 -25.42 11.57 18.84
C ALA A 333 -26.51 10.72 19.51
N GLN A 334 -26.69 9.48 19.06
CA GLN A 334 -27.62 8.49 19.62
C GLN A 334 -26.88 7.27 20.17
#